data_AF-A0A2E6YF22-F1
#
_entry.id   AF-A0A2E6YF22-F1
#
_cell.length_a   1.000
_cell.length_b   1.000
_cell.length_c   1.000
_cell.angle_alpha   90.00
_cell.angle_beta   90.00
_cell.angle_gamma   90.00
#
_symmetry.space_group_name_H-M   'P 1'
#
loop_
_entity.id
_entity.type
_entity.pdbx_description
1 polymer ?
#
loop_
_entity_poly.entity_id
_entity_poly.type
_entity_poly.pdbx_seq_one_letter_code
_entity_poly.pdbx_strand_id
1 'polypeptide(L)'
;MGYRERLSKLPKEISERFRDIESYEELNKVLGFDKEKDEYFHSFKEEKELLYLMTSINEDDKEVEDFFNKFSYNEYSGNRYQVLSKEGLKKIIEKYDDEIVAYMDECLENEKKAPGLIQSFAERKRDYWRMDRSGNSDFAAKMKPYILKTEDKDLEDNDGQIVSLPYMEYQIFNVVFIYNTFDWDKYDLILTGW
;
A
#
# COMPACT_ATOMS: atom_id res chain seq x y z
N MET A 1 -13.32 -5.70 11.75
CA MET A 1 -12.87 -4.63 10.83
C MET A 1 -12.02 -5.32 9.77
N GLY A 2 -12.12 -4.94 8.50
CA GLY A 2 -11.33 -5.59 7.45
C GLY A 2 -9.86 -5.26 7.65
N TYR A 3 -9.00 -6.28 7.59
CA TYR A 3 -7.56 -6.13 7.71
C TYR A 3 -7.04 -5.16 6.63
N ARG A 4 -6.28 -4.13 7.01
CA ARG A 4 -5.83 -3.07 6.11
C ARG A 4 -4.32 -2.98 6.12
N GLU A 5 -3.70 -3.09 4.95
CA GLU A 5 -2.24 -2.95 4.81
C GLU A 5 -1.86 -1.70 4.02
N ARG A 6 -0.77 -1.05 4.42
CA ARG A 6 -0.24 0.14 3.77
C ARG A 6 1.27 0.06 3.61
N LEU A 7 1.73 0.57 2.48
CA LEU A 7 3.14 0.87 2.24
C LEU A 7 3.36 2.36 2.46
N SER A 8 4.41 2.67 3.20
CA SER A 8 4.89 4.03 3.45
C SER A 8 6.39 4.11 3.30
N LYS A 9 6.94 5.31 3.11
CA LYS A 9 8.38 5.56 3.23
C LYS A 9 8.69 6.31 4.50
N LEU A 10 9.75 5.90 5.18
CA LEU A 10 10.32 6.58 6.34
C LEU A 10 11.80 6.87 6.07
N PRO A 11 12.31 8.10 6.31
CA PRO A 11 13.74 8.37 6.18
C PRO A 11 14.55 7.48 7.12
N LYS A 12 15.65 6.89 6.64
CA LYS A 12 16.46 5.99 7.48
C LYS A 12 17.04 6.66 8.72
N GLU A 13 17.38 7.94 8.64
CA GLU A 13 17.81 8.74 9.80
C GLU A 13 16.78 8.72 10.93
N ILE A 14 15.48 8.68 10.57
CA ILE A 14 14.37 8.57 11.53
C ILE A 14 14.26 7.12 12.01
N SER A 15 14.34 6.14 11.11
CA SER A 15 14.32 4.72 11.47
C SER A 15 15.38 4.39 12.52
N GLU A 16 16.64 4.72 12.23
CA GLU A 16 17.81 4.45 13.07
C GLU A 16 17.67 5.03 14.48
N ARG A 17 17.06 6.21 14.60
CA ARG A 17 16.81 6.85 15.89
C ARG A 17 15.84 6.05 16.78
N PHE A 18 14.91 5.31 16.19
CA PHE A 18 13.78 4.70 16.90
C PHE A 18 13.83 3.17 16.97
N ARG A 19 14.68 2.49 16.18
CA ARG A 19 14.76 1.02 16.17
C ARG A 19 15.05 0.39 17.54
N ASP A 20 15.86 1.06 18.36
CA ASP A 20 16.36 0.53 19.64
C ASP A 20 15.53 0.95 20.87
N ILE A 21 14.33 1.49 20.67
CA ILE A 21 13.35 1.70 21.75
C ILE A 21 13.04 0.36 22.42
N GLU A 22 13.06 0.32 23.75
CA GLU A 22 12.96 -0.92 24.53
C GLU A 22 11.53 -1.40 24.76
N SER A 23 10.54 -0.48 24.65
CA SER A 23 9.15 -0.78 24.99
C SER A 23 8.16 0.19 24.34
N TYR A 24 6.88 -0.20 24.30
CA TYR A 24 5.80 0.68 23.88
C TYR A 24 5.62 1.91 24.82
N GLU A 25 5.87 1.75 26.12
CA GLU A 25 5.87 2.86 27.07
C GLU A 25 6.92 3.91 26.74
N GLU A 26 8.11 3.47 26.33
CA GLU A 26 9.17 4.36 25.88
C GLU A 26 8.83 5.01 24.54
N LEU A 27 8.30 4.24 23.58
CA LEU A 27 7.81 4.78 22.30
C LEU A 27 6.82 5.93 22.53
N ASN A 28 5.83 5.74 23.40
CA ASN A 28 4.86 6.79 23.72
C ASN A 28 5.50 8.02 24.34
N LYS A 29 6.47 7.85 25.25
CA LYS A 29 7.17 8.98 25.88
C LYS A 29 7.95 9.78 24.85
N VAL A 30 8.64 9.11 23.93
CA VAL A 30 9.50 9.77 22.94
C VAL A 30 8.65 10.49 21.87
N LEU A 31 7.51 9.91 21.50
CA LEU A 31 6.59 10.50 20.53
C LEU A 31 5.59 11.50 21.15
N GLY A 32 5.53 11.58 22.48
CA GLY A 32 4.59 12.44 23.19
C GLY A 32 3.13 12.03 23.04
N PHE A 33 2.87 10.73 22.83
CA PHE A 33 1.51 10.18 22.74
C PHE A 33 0.78 10.34 24.08
N ASP A 34 -0.41 10.92 24.03
CA ASP A 34 -1.25 11.13 25.21
C ASP A 34 -2.18 9.91 25.33
N LYS A 35 -1.89 9.01 26.28
CA LYS A 35 -2.66 7.77 26.50
C LYS A 35 -4.16 8.00 26.76
N GLU A 36 -4.58 9.22 27.13
CA GLU A 36 -6.00 9.55 27.31
C GLU A 36 -6.71 9.93 25.99
N LYS A 37 -5.95 10.23 24.92
CA LYS A 37 -6.48 10.67 23.63
C LYS A 37 -6.15 9.74 22.47
N ASP A 38 -5.04 9.02 22.58
CA ASP A 38 -4.50 8.21 21.51
C ASP A 38 -4.61 6.73 21.87
N GLU A 39 -5.38 5.97 21.07
CA GLU A 39 -5.60 4.54 21.33
C GLU A 39 -4.33 3.73 21.02
N TYR A 40 -3.66 3.98 19.88
CA TYR A 40 -2.45 3.24 19.46
C TYR A 40 -1.50 4.08 18.58
N PHE A 41 -0.20 3.75 18.61
CA PHE A 41 0.76 4.19 17.60
C PHE A 41 0.34 3.67 16.22
N HIS A 42 0.30 4.52 15.20
CA HIS A 42 -0.01 4.08 13.83
C HIS A 42 1.12 4.35 12.84
N SER A 43 1.85 5.46 13.01
CA SER A 43 2.95 5.88 12.12
C SER A 43 3.75 7.01 12.76
N PHE A 44 4.98 7.24 12.27
CA PHE A 44 5.74 8.45 12.60
C PHE A 44 5.23 9.66 11.81
N LYS A 45 5.44 10.87 12.33
CA LYS A 45 5.04 12.10 11.65
C LYS A 45 5.76 12.30 10.31
N GLU A 46 7.00 11.84 10.24
CA GLU A 46 7.88 11.90 9.07
C GLU A 46 7.55 10.81 8.03
N GLU A 47 6.73 9.83 8.39
CA GLU A 47 6.28 8.76 7.51
C GLU A 47 5.36 9.32 6.41
N LYS A 48 5.63 8.93 5.16
CA LYS A 48 4.80 9.29 4.01
C LYS A 48 4.18 8.04 3.41
N GLU A 49 2.86 7.92 3.51
CA GLU A 49 2.11 6.85 2.86
C GLU A 49 2.35 6.85 1.35
N LEU A 50 2.55 5.68 0.75
CA LEU A 50 2.76 5.48 -0.68
C LEU A 50 1.56 4.79 -1.32
N LEU A 51 1.06 3.73 -0.69
CA LEU A 51 0.03 2.89 -1.27
C LEU A 51 -0.78 2.17 -0.18
N TYR A 52 -2.09 2.17 -0.34
CA TYR A 52 -2.98 1.24 0.36
C TYR A 52 -3.08 -0.07 -0.42
N LEU A 53 -2.77 -1.19 0.23
CA LEU A 53 -2.78 -2.51 -0.40
C LEU A 53 -4.17 -3.14 -0.31
N MET A 54 -4.61 -3.69 -1.44
CA MET A 54 -5.93 -4.32 -1.59
C MET A 54 -5.95 -5.83 -1.32
N THR A 55 -4.78 -6.46 -1.21
CA THR A 55 -4.65 -7.88 -0.85
C THR A 55 -4.01 -7.99 0.52
N SER A 56 -4.46 -8.96 1.32
CA SER A 56 -3.77 -9.32 2.55
C SER A 56 -2.58 -10.19 2.21
N ILE A 57 -1.38 -9.75 2.57
CA ILE A 57 -0.17 -10.51 2.31
C ILE A 57 0.09 -11.39 3.54
N ASN A 58 0.28 -12.71 3.33
CA ASN A 58 0.59 -13.63 4.43
C ASN A 58 1.99 -13.33 4.98
N GLU A 59 2.22 -13.61 6.25
CA GLU A 59 3.51 -13.33 6.90
C GLU A 59 4.65 -14.15 6.31
N ASP A 60 4.37 -15.39 5.90
CA ASP A 60 5.35 -16.29 5.27
C ASP A 60 5.83 -15.80 3.89
N ASP A 61 5.06 -14.92 3.25
CA ASP A 61 5.35 -14.36 1.92
C ASP A 61 6.18 -13.07 2.00
N LYS A 62 6.40 -12.55 3.20
CA LYS A 62 7.03 -11.25 3.42
C LYS A 62 8.47 -11.44 3.87
N GLU A 63 9.41 -11.00 3.03
CA GLU A 63 10.76 -10.70 3.55
C GLU A 63 10.70 -9.37 4.29
N VAL A 64 10.10 -9.43 5.48
CA VAL A 64 9.93 -8.32 6.43
C VAL A 64 10.79 -8.52 7.66
N GLU A 65 11.18 -7.39 8.23
CA GLU A 65 11.82 -7.28 9.52
C GLU A 65 10.90 -6.49 10.45
N ASP A 66 10.81 -6.88 11.72
CA ASP A 66 10.15 -6.01 12.70
C ASP A 66 10.93 -4.69 12.81
N PHE A 67 10.20 -3.56 12.85
CA PHE A 67 10.86 -2.26 12.88
C PHE A 67 11.62 -2.01 14.19
N PHE A 68 11.07 -2.49 15.31
CA PHE A 68 11.65 -2.34 16.64
C PHE A 68 12.50 -3.57 16.99
N ASN A 69 13.78 -3.35 17.28
CA ASN A 69 14.73 -4.44 17.51
C ASN A 69 14.54 -5.13 18.87
N LYS A 70 13.98 -4.40 19.86
CA LYS A 70 13.96 -4.83 21.27
C LYS A 70 12.60 -5.29 21.77
N PHE A 71 11.52 -5.04 21.03
CA PHE A 71 10.19 -5.50 21.39
C PHE A 71 9.32 -5.70 20.14
N SER A 72 8.34 -6.62 20.22
CA SER A 72 7.37 -6.80 19.14
C SER A 72 6.18 -5.87 19.32
N TYR A 73 5.99 -4.93 18.38
CA TYR A 73 4.82 -4.08 18.36
C TYR A 73 3.52 -4.86 18.04
N ASN A 74 3.66 -5.93 17.25
CA ASN A 74 2.55 -6.83 16.91
C ASN A 74 2.03 -7.57 18.15
N GLU A 75 2.92 -8.14 18.96
CA GLU A 75 2.50 -8.81 20.21
C GLU A 75 1.79 -7.86 21.18
N TYR A 76 2.16 -6.57 21.19
CA TYR A 76 1.56 -5.58 22.06
C TYR A 76 0.18 -5.10 21.58
N SER A 77 0.06 -4.77 20.30
CA SER A 77 -1.10 -4.03 19.75
C SER A 77 -2.00 -4.87 18.85
N GLY A 78 -1.53 -6.02 18.37
CA GLY A 78 -2.14 -6.74 17.26
C GLY A 78 -1.91 -6.10 15.89
N ASN A 79 -1.22 -4.94 15.84
CA ASN A 79 -0.90 -4.22 14.61
C ASN A 79 0.54 -4.49 14.18
N ARG A 80 0.76 -4.59 12.87
CA ARG A 80 2.09 -4.73 12.28
C ARG A 80 2.70 -3.37 11.98
N TYR A 81 3.98 -3.24 12.31
CA TYR A 81 4.82 -2.11 11.92
C TYR A 81 6.21 -2.65 11.57
N GLN A 82 6.42 -2.92 10.28
CA GLN A 82 7.54 -3.73 9.78
C GLN A 82 8.27 -3.01 8.65
N VAL A 83 9.55 -3.33 8.49
CA VAL A 83 10.36 -2.89 7.34
C VAL A 83 10.28 -3.95 6.27
N LEU A 84 9.77 -3.58 5.11
CA LEU A 84 9.66 -4.43 3.94
C LEU A 84 10.93 -4.31 3.08
N SER A 85 11.58 -5.43 2.81
CA SER A 85 12.73 -5.46 1.92
C SER A 85 12.33 -5.32 0.44
N LYS A 86 13.33 -5.08 -0.42
CA LYS A 86 13.13 -5.06 -1.87
C LYS A 86 12.61 -6.39 -2.41
N GLU A 87 13.14 -7.52 -1.92
CA GLU A 87 12.66 -8.85 -2.30
C GLU A 87 11.26 -9.13 -1.73
N GLY A 88 10.96 -8.63 -0.53
CA GLY A 88 9.61 -8.66 0.02
C GLY A 88 8.61 -7.93 -0.87
N LEU A 89 8.96 -6.75 -1.37
CA LEU A 89 8.12 -6.00 -2.32
C LEU A 89 7.94 -6.76 -3.66
N LYS A 90 8.98 -7.45 -4.12
CA LYS A 90 8.90 -8.31 -5.31
C LYS A 90 7.91 -9.46 -5.13
N LYS A 91 7.91 -10.13 -3.97
CA LYS A 91 6.93 -11.17 -3.66
C LYS A 91 5.49 -10.64 -3.63
N ILE A 92 5.29 -9.39 -3.20
CA ILE A 92 3.97 -8.74 -3.29
C ILE A 92 3.54 -8.56 -4.76
N ILE A 93 4.47 -8.18 -5.64
CA ILE A 93 4.18 -8.07 -7.09
C ILE A 93 3.79 -9.43 -7.65
N GLU A 94 4.55 -10.49 -7.33
CA GLU A 94 4.29 -11.86 -7.77
C GLU A 94 2.90 -12.33 -7.28
N LYS A 95 2.53 -12.03 -6.03
CA LYS A 95 1.19 -12.32 -5.50
C LYS A 95 0.08 -11.62 -6.28
N TYR A 96 0.24 -10.34 -6.61
CA TYR A 96 -0.73 -9.63 -7.42
C TYR A 96 -0.85 -10.23 -8.83
N ASP A 97 0.28 -10.64 -9.43
CA ASP A 97 0.29 -11.30 -10.74
C ASP A 97 -0.50 -12.62 -10.69
N ASP A 98 -0.22 -13.46 -9.70
CA ASP A 98 -0.92 -14.73 -9.48
C ASP A 98 -2.44 -14.54 -9.29
N GLU A 99 -2.85 -13.56 -8.47
CA GLU A 99 -4.26 -13.25 -8.23
C GLU A 99 -4.97 -12.75 -9.51
N ILE A 100 -4.29 -11.92 -10.32
CA ILE A 100 -4.82 -11.42 -11.59
C ILE A 100 -4.96 -12.57 -12.59
N VAL A 101 -3.94 -13.41 -12.73
CA VAL A 101 -3.96 -14.57 -13.65
C VAL A 101 -5.08 -15.53 -13.25
N ALA A 102 -5.18 -15.88 -11.97
CA ALA A 102 -6.23 -16.75 -11.47
C ALA A 102 -7.64 -16.19 -11.74
N TYR A 103 -7.84 -14.89 -11.53
CA TYR A 103 -9.11 -14.23 -11.85
C TYR A 103 -9.44 -14.27 -13.34
N MET A 104 -8.44 -14.07 -14.21
CA MET A 104 -8.63 -14.13 -15.66
C MET A 104 -8.94 -15.55 -16.14
N ASP A 105 -8.27 -16.55 -15.59
CA ASP A 105 -8.55 -17.97 -15.87
C ASP A 105 -9.98 -18.36 -15.45
N GLU A 106 -10.42 -17.89 -14.28
CA GLU A 106 -11.81 -18.08 -13.82
C GLU A 106 -12.81 -17.45 -14.80
N CYS A 107 -12.54 -16.23 -15.27
CA CYS A 107 -13.38 -15.55 -16.26
C CYS A 107 -13.44 -16.34 -17.59
N LEU A 108 -12.31 -16.87 -18.06
CA LEU A 108 -12.24 -17.68 -19.27
C LEU A 108 -12.98 -19.02 -19.12
N GLU A 109 -12.92 -19.65 -17.95
CA GLU A 109 -13.66 -20.88 -17.68
C GLU A 109 -15.18 -20.61 -17.64
N ASN A 110 -15.58 -19.52 -16.98
CA ASN A 110 -16.97 -19.14 -16.87
C ASN A 110 -17.58 -18.75 -18.22
N GLU A 111 -16.82 -18.13 -19.12
CA GLU A 111 -17.26 -17.85 -20.50
C GLU A 111 -17.64 -19.13 -21.26
N LYS A 112 -16.90 -20.23 -21.05
CA LYS A 112 -17.22 -21.53 -21.67
C LYS A 112 -18.56 -22.10 -21.19
N LYS A 113 -18.95 -21.78 -19.94
CA LYS A 113 -20.19 -22.26 -19.31
C LYS A 113 -21.37 -21.32 -19.57
N ALA A 114 -21.12 -20.02 -19.62
CA ALA A 114 -22.11 -18.96 -19.82
C ALA A 114 -21.51 -17.85 -20.72
N PRO A 115 -21.68 -17.97 -22.05
CA PRO A 115 -21.13 -17.01 -23.00
C PRO A 115 -21.65 -15.58 -22.78
N GLY A 116 -20.77 -14.59 -22.90
CA GLY A 116 -21.06 -13.15 -22.77
C GLY A 116 -20.45 -12.46 -21.54
N LEU A 117 -19.78 -13.20 -20.65
CA LEU A 117 -19.10 -12.65 -19.47
C LEU A 117 -17.88 -11.82 -19.84
N ILE A 118 -17.04 -12.32 -20.76
CA ILE A 118 -15.86 -11.59 -21.26
C ILE A 118 -16.29 -10.34 -21.99
N GLN A 119 -17.33 -10.42 -22.83
CA GLN A 119 -17.87 -9.25 -23.51
C GLN A 119 -18.36 -8.22 -22.48
N SER A 120 -19.15 -8.63 -21.49
CA SER A 120 -19.63 -7.74 -20.43
C SER A 120 -18.50 -7.15 -19.59
N PHE A 121 -17.42 -7.92 -19.34
CA PHE A 121 -16.21 -7.44 -18.68
C PHE A 121 -15.48 -6.39 -19.51
N ALA A 122 -15.24 -6.67 -20.80
CA ALA A 122 -14.58 -5.76 -21.73
C ALA A 122 -15.38 -4.47 -21.94
N GLU A 123 -16.71 -4.55 -22.03
CA GLU A 123 -17.59 -3.38 -22.12
C GLU A 123 -17.53 -2.54 -20.86
N ARG A 124 -17.54 -3.16 -19.67
CA ARG A 124 -17.35 -2.46 -18.39
C ARG A 124 -15.98 -1.79 -18.33
N LYS A 125 -14.88 -2.50 -18.63
CA LYS A 125 -13.52 -1.93 -18.64
C LYS A 125 -13.38 -0.78 -19.63
N ARG A 126 -13.92 -0.94 -20.85
CA ARG A 126 -13.99 0.14 -21.85
C ARG A 126 -14.73 1.35 -21.30
N ASP A 127 -15.88 1.16 -20.68
CA ASP A 127 -16.67 2.25 -20.11
C ASP A 127 -15.97 2.89 -18.90
N TYR A 128 -15.19 2.13 -18.12
CA TYR A 128 -14.34 2.66 -17.05
C TYR A 128 -13.15 3.47 -17.57
N TRP A 129 -12.53 3.05 -18.67
CA TRP A 129 -11.35 3.71 -19.27
C TRP A 129 -11.70 4.85 -20.23
N ARG A 130 -12.98 5.00 -20.62
CA ARG A 130 -13.45 6.15 -21.37
C ARG A 130 -13.37 7.40 -20.50
N MET A 131 -12.31 8.18 -20.70
CA MET A 131 -12.08 9.47 -20.05
C MET A 131 -13.12 10.54 -20.40
N ASP A 132 -13.84 10.36 -21.51
CA ASP A 132 -14.87 11.30 -21.97
C ASP A 132 -16.27 10.87 -21.49
N ARG A 133 -16.63 11.29 -20.27
CA ARG A 133 -18.03 11.44 -19.89
C ARG A 133 -18.23 12.75 -19.13
N SER A 134 -18.67 13.75 -19.90
CA SER A 134 -19.27 15.03 -19.51
C SER A 134 -20.54 14.91 -18.65
N GLY A 135 -20.63 13.91 -17.78
CA GLY A 135 -21.78 13.69 -16.92
C GLY A 135 -21.31 13.19 -15.57
N ASN A 136 -21.33 14.08 -14.57
CA ASN A 136 -21.41 13.83 -13.13
C ASN A 136 -21.12 12.38 -12.69
N SER A 137 -19.92 11.88 -12.94
CA SER A 137 -19.43 10.70 -12.26
C SER A 137 -18.22 11.17 -11.49
N ASP A 138 -18.27 10.98 -10.17
CA ASP A 138 -17.12 11.08 -9.28
C ASP A 138 -15.92 10.24 -9.75
N PHE A 139 -16.04 9.50 -10.85
CA PHE A 139 -15.08 8.54 -11.38
C PHE A 139 -13.95 9.16 -12.21
N ALA A 140 -14.23 10.13 -13.10
CA ALA A 140 -13.18 10.93 -13.73
C ALA A 140 -12.38 11.73 -12.68
N ALA A 141 -13.01 12.00 -11.53
CA ALA A 141 -12.37 12.54 -10.35
C ALA A 141 -11.70 11.48 -9.42
N LYS A 142 -11.80 10.17 -9.71
CA LYS A 142 -11.20 9.04 -8.95
C LYS A 142 -10.08 8.31 -9.71
N MET A 143 -10.02 8.42 -11.03
CA MET A 143 -8.75 8.36 -11.78
C MET A 143 -7.96 9.68 -11.62
N LYS A 144 -8.18 10.39 -10.51
CA LYS A 144 -7.18 11.33 -10.05
C LYS A 144 -5.96 10.50 -9.65
N PRO A 145 -4.76 10.97 -9.99
CA PRO A 145 -3.55 10.56 -9.29
C PRO A 145 -3.86 10.54 -7.80
N TYR A 146 -3.35 9.56 -7.07
CA TYR A 146 -3.20 9.74 -5.64
C TYR A 146 -2.21 10.89 -5.46
N ILE A 147 -2.74 12.11 -5.42
CA ILE A 147 -1.98 13.30 -5.08
C ILE A 147 -1.77 13.17 -3.58
N LEU A 148 -0.59 12.64 -3.24
CA LEU A 148 -0.05 12.69 -1.90
C LEU A 148 -0.27 14.11 -1.39
N LYS A 149 -1.01 14.27 -0.28
CA LYS A 149 -1.09 15.55 0.42
C LYS A 149 0.26 15.81 1.09
N THR A 150 1.28 16.11 0.30
CA THR A 150 2.53 16.68 0.75
C THR A 150 2.46 18.19 0.52
N GLU A 151 2.91 18.97 1.49
CA GLU A 151 2.79 20.43 1.50
C GLU A 151 3.65 21.14 0.44
N ASP A 152 4.43 20.41 -0.37
CA ASP A 152 5.19 20.96 -1.48
C ASP A 152 4.32 21.06 -2.74
N LYS A 153 3.94 22.30 -3.05
CA LYS A 153 3.11 22.69 -4.20
C LYS A 153 3.88 22.83 -5.52
N ASP A 154 5.11 22.37 -5.60
CA ASP A 154 5.91 22.42 -6.83
C ASP A 154 5.87 21.06 -7.55
N LEU A 155 4.66 20.70 -8.02
CA LEU A 155 4.38 19.56 -8.90
C LEU A 155 4.60 19.94 -10.38
N GLU A 156 5.77 20.48 -10.73
CA GLU A 156 6.14 20.61 -12.16
C GLU A 156 6.63 19.28 -12.75
N ASP A 157 7.05 18.32 -11.92
CA ASP A 157 7.43 16.97 -12.32
C ASP A 157 6.32 15.95 -11.95
N ASN A 158 5.29 15.85 -12.80
CA ASN A 158 4.22 14.85 -12.65
C ASN A 158 4.61 13.45 -13.16
N ASP A 159 5.89 13.08 -13.11
CA ASP A 159 6.36 11.72 -13.38
C ASP A 159 6.21 10.88 -12.10
N GLY A 160 5.31 9.88 -12.12
CA GLY A 160 5.18 8.89 -11.06
C GLY A 160 3.84 8.79 -10.31
N GLN A 161 2.75 9.19 -10.97
CA GLN A 161 1.41 9.17 -10.38
C GLN A 161 0.86 7.75 -10.18
N ILE A 162 0.49 7.42 -8.94
CA ILE A 162 -0.12 6.14 -8.51
C ILE A 162 -1.65 6.23 -8.61
N VAL A 163 -2.32 5.20 -9.12
CA VAL A 163 -3.78 5.17 -9.28
C VAL A 163 -4.45 4.71 -7.99
N SER A 164 -5.40 5.50 -7.45
CA SER A 164 -6.09 5.20 -6.19
C SER A 164 -7.20 4.13 -6.29
N LEU A 165 -7.42 3.58 -7.47
CA LEU A 165 -8.50 2.62 -7.69
C LEU A 165 -8.17 1.26 -7.05
N PRO A 166 -9.15 0.62 -6.40
CA PRO A 166 -8.97 -0.64 -5.69
C PRO A 166 -8.85 -1.87 -6.61
N TYR A 167 -8.80 -1.68 -7.94
CA TYR A 167 -8.72 -2.81 -8.86
C TYR A 167 -7.30 -3.38 -8.91
N MET A 168 -7.21 -4.71 -8.91
CA MET A 168 -5.94 -5.43 -8.83
C MET A 168 -4.96 -5.02 -9.95
N GLU A 169 -5.45 -4.76 -11.17
CA GLU A 169 -4.59 -4.33 -12.27
C GLU A 169 -3.89 -2.98 -12.04
N TYR A 170 -4.50 -2.07 -11.27
CA TYR A 170 -3.83 -0.80 -10.91
C TYR A 170 -2.89 -0.99 -9.72
N GLN A 171 -3.25 -1.88 -8.80
CA GLN A 171 -2.42 -2.17 -7.64
C GLN A 171 -1.08 -2.78 -8.08
N ILE A 172 -1.08 -3.75 -9.00
CA ILE A 172 0.18 -4.30 -9.51
C ILE A 172 1.05 -3.23 -10.18
N PHE A 173 0.47 -2.32 -10.98
CA PHE A 173 1.23 -1.23 -11.59
C PHE A 173 1.83 -0.28 -10.55
N ASN A 174 1.08 0.04 -9.49
CA ASN A 174 1.54 0.90 -8.41
C ASN A 174 2.70 0.24 -7.63
N VAL A 175 2.58 -1.05 -7.30
CA VAL A 175 3.63 -1.78 -6.57
C VAL A 175 4.89 -1.92 -7.45
N VAL A 176 4.73 -2.24 -8.75
CA VAL A 176 5.84 -2.27 -9.73
C VAL A 176 6.50 -0.90 -9.87
N PHE A 177 5.71 0.17 -9.90
CA PHE A 177 6.25 1.54 -9.93
C PHE A 177 7.12 1.80 -8.70
N ILE A 178 6.59 1.56 -7.49
CA ILE A 178 7.33 1.70 -6.23
C ILE A 178 8.62 0.86 -6.28
N TYR A 179 8.55 -0.40 -6.70
CA TYR A 179 9.72 -1.28 -6.77
C TYR A 179 10.86 -0.70 -7.62
N ASN A 180 10.52 -0.03 -8.72
CA ASN A 180 11.50 0.54 -9.65
C ASN A 180 11.99 1.94 -9.26
N THR A 181 11.18 2.73 -8.55
CA THR A 181 11.50 4.14 -8.25
C THR A 181 11.83 4.42 -6.79
N PHE A 182 11.65 3.46 -5.89
CA PHE A 182 11.94 3.64 -4.48
C PHE A 182 13.44 3.80 -4.23
N ASP A 183 13.81 4.86 -3.50
CA ASP A 183 15.19 5.14 -3.10
C ASP A 183 15.53 4.36 -1.82
N TRP A 184 15.93 3.10 -2.03
CA TRP A 184 16.28 2.13 -0.98
C TRP A 184 17.49 2.54 -0.14
N ASP A 185 18.30 3.49 -0.60
CA ASP A 185 19.45 3.97 0.15
C ASP A 185 19.02 4.98 1.21
N LYS A 186 18.06 5.87 0.87
CA LYS A 186 17.61 6.95 1.76
C LYS A 186 16.43 6.61 2.66
N TYR A 187 15.59 5.66 2.24
CA TYR A 187 14.33 5.37 2.92
C TYR A 187 14.19 3.89 3.28
N ASP A 188 13.52 3.63 4.40
CA ASP A 188 12.94 2.33 4.70
C ASP A 188 11.51 2.29 4.15
N LEU A 189 11.15 1.18 3.52
CA LEU A 189 9.79 0.91 3.08
C LEU A 189 9.05 0.25 4.25
N ILE A 190 8.11 0.97 4.84
CA ILE A 190 7.35 0.52 6.00
C ILE A 190 6.07 -0.15 5.52
N LEU A 191 5.82 -1.36 6.01
CA LEU A 191 4.56 -2.06 5.89
C LEU A 191 3.82 -1.98 7.24
N THR A 192 2.67 -1.32 7.22
CA THR A 192 1.76 -1.27 8.39
C THR A 192 0.51 -2.07 8.15
N GLY A 193 -0.03 -2.71 9.20
CA GLY A 193 -1.24 -3.52 9.11
C GLY A 193 -2.07 -3.53 10.40
N TRP A 194 -3.40 -3.43 10.29
CA TRP A 194 -4.36 -3.45 11.41
C TRP A 194 -5.68 -4.14 11.06
#